data_AF-A0A7S1E383-F1
#
_entry.id   AF-A0A7S1E383-F1
#
_cell.length_a   1.000
_cell.length_b   1.000
_cell.length_c   1.000
_cell.angle_alpha   90.00
_cell.angle_beta   90.00
_cell.angle_gamma   90.00
#
_symmetry.space_group_name_H-M   'P 1'
#
loop_
_entity.id
_entity.type
_entity.pdbx_description
1 polymer ?
#
loop_
_entity_poly.entity_id
_entity_poly.type
_entity_poly.pdbx_seq_one_letter_code
_entity_poly.pdbx_strand_id
1 'polypeptide(L)'
;WGGFTSTHLSIHNLLSQLQKEDLSQIVPVTPIWLKTSIKEGKFLGISRNPFLFQPQSWPFMKLPKKLKIAVTGFVGSERTALIQIIRAMGADYTESMKPNNTHLICREGKGEKYEKGLEWGLGVV
;
A
#
# COMPACT_ATOMS: atom_id res chain seq x y z
N TRP A 1 -1.16 9.22 -3.68
CA TRP A 1 -2.22 8.30 -3.22
C TRP A 1 -3.48 9.12 -3.06
N GLY A 2 -4.27 9.21 -4.14
CA GLY A 2 -5.47 10.05 -4.20
C GLY A 2 -6.72 9.21 -3.95
N GLY A 3 -7.77 9.85 -3.42
CA GLY A 3 -9.09 9.27 -3.38
C GLY A 3 -9.64 9.10 -4.80
N PHE A 4 -10.13 7.91 -5.12
CA PHE A 4 -10.91 7.71 -6.33
C PHE A 4 -12.37 7.50 -5.96
N THR A 5 -13.24 8.18 -6.68
CA THR A 5 -14.68 7.94 -6.64
C THR A 5 -15.12 7.68 -8.08
N SER A 6 -16.17 6.88 -8.26
CA SER A 6 -16.75 6.63 -9.60
C SER A 6 -17.11 7.93 -10.33
N THR A 7 -17.37 9.00 -9.59
CA THR A 7 -17.61 10.35 -10.15
C THR A 7 -16.41 10.91 -10.93
N HIS A 8 -15.18 10.46 -10.69
CA HIS A 8 -14.01 10.90 -11.47
C HIS A 8 -14.05 10.40 -12.91
N LEU A 9 -14.67 9.25 -13.16
CA LEU A 9 -14.83 8.71 -14.53
C LEU A 9 -15.89 9.49 -15.31
N SER A 10 -16.95 9.93 -14.64
CA SER A 10 -18.05 10.68 -15.28
C SER A 10 -17.70 12.14 -15.58
N ILE A 11 -16.68 12.71 -14.94
CA ILE A 11 -16.22 14.09 -15.19
C ILE A 11 -15.44 14.20 -16.51
N HIS A 12 -14.79 13.13 -16.96
CA HIS A 12 -13.98 13.16 -18.18
C HIS A 12 -14.81 12.72 -19.38
N ASN A 13 -15.06 13.63 -20.34
CA ASN A 13 -15.94 13.37 -21.51
C ASN A 13 -15.65 12.04 -22.21
N LEU A 14 -14.39 11.74 -22.48
CA LEU A 14 -14.00 10.51 -23.18
C LEU A 14 -14.24 9.24 -22.35
N LEU A 15 -14.01 9.30 -21.03
CA LEU A 15 -14.25 8.15 -20.16
C LEU A 15 -15.75 7.95 -19.94
N SER A 16 -16.51 9.04 -19.83
CA SER A 16 -17.96 8.99 -19.75
C SER A 16 -18.60 8.41 -21.02
N GLN A 17 -18.09 8.73 -22.20
CA GLN A 17 -18.56 8.13 -23.47
C GLN A 17 -18.28 6.63 -23.52
N LEU A 18 -17.03 6.22 -23.26
CA LEU A 18 -16.65 4.80 -23.23
C LEU A 18 -17.50 3.99 -22.24
N GLN A 19 -17.85 4.58 -21.11
CA GLN A 19 -18.68 3.95 -20.08
C GLN A 19 -20.18 3.90 -20.47
N LYS A 20 -20.69 4.90 -21.19
CA LYS A 20 -22.08 4.93 -21.70
C LYS A 20 -22.30 3.94 -22.83
N GLU A 21 -21.31 3.78 -23.70
CA GLU A 21 -21.38 2.91 -24.87
C GLU A 21 -20.98 1.46 -24.56
N ASP A 22 -20.64 1.15 -23.31
CA ASP A 22 -20.19 -0.17 -22.81
C ASP A 22 -19.10 -0.82 -23.69
N LEU A 23 -18.28 0.01 -24.33
CA LEU A 23 -17.29 -0.45 -25.31
C LEU A 23 -16.09 -1.17 -24.66
N SER A 24 -15.82 -0.87 -23.39
CA SER A 24 -14.69 -1.45 -22.67
C SER A 24 -14.80 -1.29 -21.15
N GLN A 25 -14.23 -2.25 -20.42
CA GLN A 25 -14.08 -2.15 -18.97
C GLN A 25 -12.97 -1.16 -18.61
N ILE A 26 -13.33 -0.01 -18.06
CA ILE A 26 -12.37 0.96 -17.51
C ILE A 26 -12.00 0.53 -16.09
N VAL A 27 -10.72 0.19 -15.88
CA VAL A 27 -10.22 -0.15 -14.54
C VAL A 27 -9.26 0.92 -14.04
N PRO A 28 -9.59 1.63 -12.95
CA PRO A 28 -8.71 2.63 -12.37
C PRO A 28 -7.51 1.95 -11.70
N VAL A 29 -6.32 2.51 -11.96
CA VAL A 29 -5.06 2.02 -11.42
C VAL A 29 -4.25 3.15 -10.80
N THR A 30 -3.35 2.84 -9.88
CA THR A 30 -2.41 3.82 -9.33
C THR A 30 -1.18 3.98 -10.23
N PRO A 31 -0.43 5.09 -10.10
CA PRO A 31 0.88 5.21 -10.75
C PRO A 31 1.89 4.12 -10.37
N ILE A 32 1.69 3.45 -9.24
CA ILE A 32 2.58 2.36 -8.80
C ILE A 32 2.37 1.12 -9.63
N TRP A 33 1.12 0.75 -9.94
CA TRP A 33 0.84 -0.34 -10.85
C TRP A 33 1.56 -0.14 -12.19
N LEU A 34 1.47 1.06 -12.78
CA LEU A 34 2.12 1.38 -14.05
C LEU A 34 3.65 1.25 -13.95
N LYS A 35 4.26 1.84 -12.92
CA LYS A 35 5.72 1.76 -12.69
C LYS A 35 6.19 0.32 -12.50
N THR A 36 5.45 -0.49 -11.74
CA THR A 36 5.80 -1.88 -11.48
C THR A 36 5.61 -2.73 -12.75
N SER A 37 4.54 -2.52 -13.52
CA SER A 37 4.32 -3.19 -14.80
C SER A 37 5.42 -2.92 -15.83
N ILE A 38 5.84 -1.65 -15.95
CA ILE A 38 6.95 -1.28 -16.83
C ILE A 38 8.25 -1.96 -16.37
N LYS A 39 8.55 -1.89 -15.06
CA LYS A 39 9.77 -2.50 -14.51
C LYS A 39 9.83 -4.02 -14.72
N GLU A 40 8.69 -4.71 -14.62
CA GLU A 40 8.61 -6.16 -14.82
C GLU A 40 8.39 -6.57 -16.29
N GLY A 41 8.20 -5.60 -17.20
CA GLY A 41 7.93 -5.85 -18.61
C GLY A 41 6.63 -6.61 -18.87
N LYS A 42 5.66 -6.53 -17.94
CA LYS A 42 4.42 -7.31 -17.99
C LYS A 42 3.23 -6.48 -17.51
N PHE A 43 2.08 -6.71 -18.14
CA PHE A 43 0.80 -6.20 -17.64
C PHE A 43 0.44 -6.97 -16.37
N LEU A 44 0.50 -6.31 -15.21
CA LEU A 44 0.30 -6.99 -13.93
C LEU A 44 -1.19 -7.07 -13.64
N GLY A 45 -1.65 -8.24 -13.18
CA GLY A 45 -3.00 -8.37 -12.65
C GLY A 45 -3.18 -7.43 -11.47
N ILE A 46 -4.24 -6.62 -11.52
CA ILE A 46 -4.53 -5.59 -10.49
C ILE A 46 -4.78 -6.25 -9.12
N SER A 47 -5.33 -7.47 -9.13
CA SER A 47 -5.56 -8.30 -7.93
C SER A 47 -4.29 -8.79 -7.25
N ARG A 48 -3.11 -8.67 -7.88
CA ARG A 48 -1.83 -9.08 -7.27
C ARG A 48 -1.49 -8.23 -6.05
N ASN A 49 -1.85 -6.95 -6.07
CA ASN A 49 -1.68 -6.06 -4.93
C ASN A 49 -2.74 -4.94 -4.94
N PRO A 50 -4.00 -5.25 -4.58
CA PRO A 50 -5.13 -4.33 -4.76
C PRO A 50 -4.92 -2.99 -4.03
N PHE A 51 -4.34 -3.04 -2.83
CA PHE A 51 -4.07 -1.85 -2.01
C PHE A 51 -3.05 -0.90 -2.64
N LEU A 52 -2.07 -1.44 -3.38
CA LEU A 52 -1.13 -0.60 -4.11
C LEU A 52 -1.61 -0.23 -5.50
N PHE A 53 -2.24 -1.17 -6.20
CA PHE A 53 -2.48 -1.08 -7.64
C PHE A 53 -3.79 -0.40 -7.97
N GLN A 54 -4.74 -0.38 -7.04
CA GLN A 54 -5.98 0.37 -7.18
C GLN A 54 -6.01 1.60 -6.30
N PRO A 55 -6.59 2.71 -6.80
CA PRO A 55 -6.91 3.84 -5.97
C PRO A 55 -7.81 3.42 -4.80
N GLN A 56 -7.59 4.04 -3.65
CA GLN A 56 -8.31 3.72 -2.43
C GLN A 56 -9.47 4.69 -2.24
N SER A 57 -10.56 4.21 -1.65
CA SER A 57 -11.73 5.03 -1.35
C SER A 57 -11.37 6.17 -0.40
N TRP A 58 -11.95 7.36 -0.62
CA TRP A 58 -11.81 8.49 0.31
C TRP A 58 -12.91 8.46 1.37
N PRO A 59 -12.63 8.81 2.65
CA PRO A 59 -11.33 9.21 3.20
C PRO A 59 -10.36 8.04 3.35
N PHE A 60 -9.13 8.25 2.88
CA PHE A 60 -8.07 7.27 3.11
C PHE A 60 -7.62 7.37 4.56
N MET A 61 -7.60 6.24 5.28
CA MET A 61 -7.22 6.20 6.69
C MET A 61 -5.80 6.74 6.88
N LYS A 62 -5.68 7.86 7.60
CA LYS A 62 -4.38 8.43 7.98
C LYS A 62 -3.98 7.90 9.33
N LEU A 63 -2.79 7.32 9.39
CA LEU A 63 -2.14 6.98 10.64
C LEU A 63 -1.55 8.26 11.27
N PRO A 64 -1.45 8.32 12.61
CA PRO A 64 -0.76 9.41 13.28
C PRO A 64 0.71 9.50 12.82
N LYS A 65 1.20 10.70 12.48
CA LYS A 65 2.59 10.93 12.03
C LYS A 65 3.67 10.49 13.03
N LYS A 66 3.30 10.28 14.29
CA LYS A 66 4.22 9.82 15.35
C LYS A 66 4.53 8.33 15.29
N LEU A 67 3.83 7.56 14.45
CA LEU A 67 4.07 6.12 14.36
C LEU A 67 5.35 5.83 13.57
N LYS A 68 6.28 5.13 14.20
CA LYS A 68 7.49 4.58 13.60
C LYS A 68 7.36 3.06 13.51
N ILE A 69 7.28 2.53 12.31
CA ILE A 69 6.92 1.14 12.04
C ILE A 69 8.11 0.41 11.41
N ALA A 70 8.50 -0.72 11.99
CA ALA A 70 9.43 -1.67 11.39
C ALA A 70 8.66 -2.86 10.81
N VAL A 71 9.25 -3.56 9.84
CA VAL A 71 8.62 -4.71 9.16
C VAL A 71 9.60 -5.89 9.13
N THR A 72 9.13 -7.11 9.43
CA THR A 72 9.94 -8.33 9.44
C THR A 72 9.18 -9.54 8.84
N GLY A 73 9.91 -10.46 8.20
CA GLY A 73 9.35 -11.67 7.59
C GLY A 73 8.75 -11.48 6.18
N PHE A 74 8.84 -10.28 5.60
CA PHE A 74 8.36 -9.98 4.25
C PHE A 74 9.53 -9.79 3.27
N VAL A 75 9.37 -10.25 2.03
CA VAL A 75 10.42 -10.20 1.00
C VAL A 75 9.94 -9.59 -0.32
N GLY A 76 10.88 -9.13 -1.14
CA GLY A 76 10.63 -8.68 -2.51
C GLY A 76 9.54 -7.60 -2.62
N SER A 77 8.58 -7.85 -3.51
CA SER A 77 7.47 -6.92 -3.81
C SER A 77 6.52 -6.74 -2.64
N GLU A 78 6.34 -7.76 -1.80
CA GLU A 78 5.45 -7.71 -0.63
C GLU A 78 5.99 -6.74 0.43
N ARG A 79 7.29 -6.84 0.76
CA ARG A 79 7.95 -5.89 1.66
C ARG A 79 7.87 -4.47 1.11
N THR A 80 8.16 -4.32 -0.18
CA THR A 80 8.10 -3.01 -0.85
C THR A 80 6.70 -2.42 -0.76
N ALA A 81 5.66 -3.24 -0.91
CA ALA A 81 4.28 -2.82 -0.80
C ALA A 81 3.90 -2.31 0.57
N LEU A 82 4.24 -3.07 1.61
CA LEU A 82 3.98 -2.65 2.99
C LEU A 82 4.63 -1.31 3.31
N ILE A 83 5.89 -1.11 2.91
CA ILE A 83 6.60 0.15 3.12
C ILE A 83 5.88 1.32 2.44
N GLN A 84 5.40 1.12 1.21
CA GLN A 84 4.67 2.14 0.47
C GLN A 84 3.32 2.46 1.12
N ILE A 85 2.61 1.45 1.61
CA ILE A 85 1.33 1.61 2.33
C ILE A 85 1.54 2.38 3.63
N ILE A 86 2.51 1.97 4.46
CA ILE A 86 2.86 2.65 5.72
C ILE A 86 3.11 4.15 5.48
N ARG A 87 3.94 4.46 4.49
CA ARG A 87 4.27 5.84 4.11
C ARG A 87 3.06 6.60 3.55
N ALA A 88 2.24 5.94 2.72
CA ALA A 88 1.03 6.52 2.15
C ALA A 88 0.00 6.90 3.23
N MET A 89 -0.08 6.09 4.29
CA MET A 89 -0.93 6.35 5.46
C MET A 89 -0.36 7.43 6.39
N GLY A 90 0.88 7.88 6.17
CA GLY A 90 1.50 8.98 6.91
C GLY A 90 2.35 8.56 8.12
N ALA A 91 2.63 7.27 8.28
CA ALA A 91 3.55 6.76 9.28
C ALA A 91 4.98 6.64 8.72
N ASP A 92 5.97 6.69 9.62
CA ASP A 92 7.38 6.54 9.26
C ASP A 92 7.78 5.06 9.26
N TYR A 93 8.41 4.62 8.16
CA TYR A 93 9.01 3.30 8.08
C TYR A 93 10.50 3.34 8.46
N THR A 94 10.94 2.41 9.30
CA THR A 94 12.36 2.20 9.65
C THR A 94 12.84 0.83 9.20
N GLU A 95 13.97 0.78 8.49
CA GLU A 95 14.55 -0.47 8.01
C GLU A 95 15.09 -1.37 9.13
N SER A 96 15.84 -0.78 10.06
CA SER A 96 16.27 -1.44 11.28
C SER A 96 15.32 -1.11 12.42
N MET A 97 14.89 -2.14 13.15
CA MET A 97 14.06 -1.99 14.33
C MET A 97 14.91 -1.39 15.47
N LYS A 98 14.38 -0.36 16.12
CA LYS A 98 15.00 0.39 17.20
C LYS A 98 14.05 0.46 18.40
N PRO A 99 14.55 0.65 19.63
CA PRO A 99 13.68 0.78 20.82
C PRO A 99 12.69 1.96 20.75
N ASN A 100 12.97 2.98 19.94
CA ASN A 100 12.07 4.13 19.74
C ASN A 100 11.02 3.91 18.64
N ASN A 101 10.94 2.70 18.07
CA ASN A 101 9.82 2.34 17.22
C ASN A 101 8.53 2.28 18.04
N THR A 102 7.39 2.37 17.36
CA THR A 102 6.07 2.24 17.99
C THR A 102 5.45 0.87 17.71
N HIS A 103 5.69 0.32 16.53
CA HIS A 103 5.10 -0.92 16.07
C HIS A 103 6.12 -1.74 15.28
N LEU A 104 5.95 -3.06 15.33
CA LEU A 104 6.61 -4.02 14.47
C LEU A 104 5.53 -4.83 13.76
N ILE A 105 5.49 -4.77 12.43
CA ILE A 105 4.66 -5.67 11.62
C ILE A 105 5.47 -6.93 11.34
N CYS A 106 5.01 -8.06 11.86
CA CYS A 106 5.65 -9.35 11.71
C CYS A 106 4.77 -10.31 10.90
N ARG A 107 5.38 -11.03 9.95
CA ARG A 107 4.65 -12.07 9.22
C ARG A 107 4.28 -13.25 10.12
N GLU A 108 5.18 -13.58 11.04
CA GLU A 108 5.06 -14.69 11.97
C GLU A 108 5.53 -14.22 13.35
N GLY A 109 4.85 -14.70 14.40
CA GLY A 109 5.18 -14.40 15.80
C GLY A 109 6.40 -15.15 16.31
N LYS A 110 7.50 -15.12 15.56
CA LYS A 110 8.75 -15.80 15.89
C LYS A 110 9.98 -15.06 15.35
N GLY A 111 11.13 -15.35 15.94
CA GLY A 111 12.43 -14.84 15.52
C GLY A 111 12.88 -13.59 16.30
N GLU A 112 14.15 -13.24 16.10
CA GLU A 112 14.86 -12.25 16.93
C GLU A 112 14.16 -10.89 17.01
N LYS A 113 13.65 -10.37 15.89
CA LYS A 113 12.93 -9.08 15.88
C LYS A 113 11.59 -9.15 16.62
N TYR A 114 10.89 -10.29 16.57
CA TYR A 114 9.64 -10.47 17.29
C TYR A 114 9.89 -10.46 18.80
N GLU A 115 10.84 -11.28 19.26
CA GLU A 115 11.21 -11.37 20.67
C GLU A 115 11.70 -10.02 21.21
N LYS A 116 12.57 -9.33 20.47
CA LYS A 116 13.03 -7.97 20.82
C LYS A 116 11.90 -6.94 20.79
N GLY A 117 10.96 -7.06 19.87
CA GLY A 117 9.79 -6.19 19.81
C GLY A 117 8.92 -6.29 21.07
N LEU A 118 8.71 -7.52 21.56
CA LEU A 118 8.01 -7.76 22.83
C LEU A 118 8.81 -7.24 24.03
N GLU A 119 10.12 -7.50 24.08
CA GLU A 119 11.02 -7.02 25.14
C GLU A 119 11.00 -5.50 25.27
N TRP A 120 10.97 -4.78 24.14
CA TRP A 120 10.92 -3.32 24.10
C TRP A 120 9.51 -2.73 24.27
N GLY A 121 8.47 -3.57 24.40
CA GLY A 121 7.09 -3.13 24.54
C GLY A 121 6.54 -2.46 23.28
N LEU A 122 7.02 -2.84 22.09
CA LEU A 122 6.47 -2.37 20.83
C LEU A 122 5.08 -2.96 20.59
N GLY A 123 4.22 -2.25 19.86
CA GLY A 123 3.00 -2.83 19.30
C GLY A 123 3.34 -3.84 18.21
N VAL A 124 3.50 -5.11 18.59
CA VAL A 124 3.76 -6.20 17.64
C VAL A 124 2.43 -6.66 17.04
N VAL A 125 2.34 -6.62 15.71
CA VAL A 125 1.15 -6.96 14.92
C VAL A 125 1.49 -7.96 13.83
#